data_AF-A0A842LUM3-F1
#
_entry.id   AF-A0A842LUM3-F1
#
_cell.length_a   1.000
_cell.length_b   1.000
_cell.length_c   1.000
_cell.angle_alpha   90.00
_cell.angle_beta   90.00
_cell.angle_gamma   90.00
#
_symmetry.space_group_name_H-M   'P 1'
#
loop_
_entity.id
_entity.type
_entity.pdbx_description
1 polymer ?
#
loop_
_entity_poly.entity_id
_entity_poly.type
_entity_poly.pdbx_seq_one_letter_code
_entity_poly.pdbx_strand_id
1 'polypeptide(L)'
;MYRPWYVEGAYGVDVKLLDRTEAIDAEYLKEGEQKENLCGPFAAAYILRGLGFREHAGNFVDQEYVAYLARTRIKTGEGHLYRYSLIETSSPIELGTSALGLKRAIETISDGKLSAVPVKTSDRASGTLLKGKDLERLVNYFADFNKVQLILNLNTKYMLFGPELNRKVISQDLQGLQRREPVGHFVSCAGFLYGKEVHFVIRETYRRYGVQIQPFESILGGLNRDDGREGGILVIVSREYEEKVTKDLEREGFLLSLWDNGSPF
;
A
#
# COMPACT_ATOMS: atom_id res chain seq x y z
N MET A 1 -21.10 -12.66 -7.62
CA MET A 1 -20.42 -11.38 -7.87
C MET A 1 -20.19 -10.73 -6.52
N TYR A 2 -18.93 -10.62 -6.09
CA TYR A 2 -18.57 -9.97 -4.83
C TYR A 2 -19.06 -8.51 -4.84
N ARG A 3 -19.76 -8.10 -3.77
CA ARG A 3 -20.20 -6.72 -3.56
C ARG A 3 -19.47 -6.19 -2.32
N PRO A 4 -18.45 -5.34 -2.49
CA PRO A 4 -17.70 -4.86 -1.34
C PRO A 4 -18.59 -4.00 -0.44
N TRP A 5 -18.51 -4.22 0.87
CA TRP A 5 -19.32 -3.48 1.85
C TRP A 5 -19.00 -1.97 1.87
N TYR A 6 -17.79 -1.60 1.45
CA TYR A 6 -17.31 -0.22 1.47
C TYR A 6 -17.76 0.63 0.27
N VAL A 7 -18.45 0.04 -0.71
CA VAL A 7 -19.09 0.76 -1.83
C VAL A 7 -20.61 0.79 -1.72
N GLU A 8 -21.18 0.37 -0.59
CA GLU A 8 -22.63 0.38 -0.38
C GLU A 8 -23.18 1.81 -0.46
N GLY A 9 -24.26 2.01 -1.23
CA GLY A 9 -24.86 3.32 -1.47
C GLY A 9 -24.15 4.18 -2.52
N ALA A 10 -23.10 3.67 -3.17
CA ALA A 10 -22.42 4.35 -4.27
C ALA A 10 -23.18 4.14 -5.60
N TYR A 11 -24.32 4.83 -5.75
CA TYR A 11 -25.10 4.78 -7.00
C TYR A 11 -24.40 5.56 -8.10
N GLY A 12 -24.29 4.97 -9.30
CA GLY A 12 -23.73 5.65 -10.47
C GLY A 12 -22.20 5.76 -10.51
N VAL A 13 -21.48 4.97 -9.71
CA VAL A 13 -20.04 4.78 -9.86
C VAL A 13 -19.74 3.39 -10.40
N ASP A 14 -18.81 3.30 -11.35
CA ASP A 14 -18.24 2.04 -11.81
C ASP A 14 -17.10 1.61 -10.87
N VAL A 15 -17.02 0.31 -10.58
CA VAL A 15 -16.09 -0.26 -9.60
C VAL A 15 -15.15 -1.22 -10.32
N LYS A 16 -13.87 -0.85 -10.41
CA LYS A 16 -12.83 -1.74 -10.94
C LYS A 16 -11.91 -2.19 -9.82
N LEU A 17 -12.17 -3.40 -9.31
CA LEU A 17 -11.36 -4.03 -8.28
C LEU A 17 -10.17 -4.75 -8.90
N LEU A 18 -9.07 -4.80 -8.15
CA LEU A 18 -7.93 -5.66 -8.48
C LEU A 18 -8.31 -7.14 -8.27
N ASP A 19 -7.59 -8.04 -8.95
CA ASP A 19 -7.82 -9.48 -8.84
C ASP A 19 -7.74 -9.94 -7.37
N ARG A 20 -8.43 -11.03 -7.02
CA ARG A 20 -8.45 -11.60 -5.66
C ARG A 20 -8.90 -10.66 -4.53
N THR A 21 -9.50 -9.50 -4.85
CA THR A 21 -9.92 -8.53 -3.83
C THR A 21 -10.77 -9.14 -2.72
N GLU A 22 -11.75 -10.00 -3.04
CA GLU A 22 -12.58 -10.69 -2.04
C GLU A 22 -11.76 -11.53 -1.04
N ALA A 23 -10.80 -12.31 -1.54
CA ALA A 23 -9.95 -13.16 -0.71
C ALA A 23 -8.99 -12.33 0.17
N ILE A 24 -8.48 -11.23 -0.38
CA ILE A 24 -7.58 -10.30 0.33
C ILE A 24 -8.36 -9.51 1.39
N ASP A 25 -9.57 -9.06 1.08
CA ASP A 25 -10.47 -8.38 2.01
C ASP A 25 -10.81 -9.28 3.21
N ALA A 26 -11.07 -10.57 2.96
CA ALA A 26 -11.32 -11.54 4.02
C ALA A 26 -10.10 -11.73 4.95
N GLU A 27 -8.88 -11.65 4.43
CA GLU A 27 -7.66 -11.72 5.25
C GLU A 27 -7.34 -10.40 5.95
N TYR A 28 -7.64 -9.27 5.31
CA TYR A 28 -7.53 -7.93 5.91
C TYR A 28 -8.39 -7.81 7.17
N LEU A 29 -9.64 -8.28 7.11
CA LEU A 29 -10.55 -8.29 8.26
C LEU A 29 -10.07 -9.19 9.41
N LYS A 30 -9.26 -10.22 9.13
CA LYS A 30 -8.70 -11.16 10.12
C LYS A 30 -7.39 -10.70 10.74
N GLU A 31 -6.58 -9.90 10.04
CA GLU A 31 -5.23 -9.50 10.50
C GLU A 31 -5.27 -8.72 11.83
N GLY A 32 -6.38 -8.02 12.11
CA GLY A 32 -6.59 -7.31 13.36
C GLY A 32 -6.02 -5.89 13.33
N GLU A 33 -5.34 -5.50 14.41
CA GLU A 33 -4.69 -4.18 14.51
C GLU A 33 -3.23 -4.28 14.10
N GLN A 34 -2.75 -3.27 13.37
CA GLN A 34 -1.34 -3.14 13.06
C GLN A 34 -0.54 -2.83 14.34
N LYS A 35 0.51 -3.62 14.61
CA LYS A 35 1.52 -3.28 15.63
C LYS A 35 2.33 -2.05 15.20
N GLU A 36 2.90 -1.34 16.16
CA GLU A 36 3.65 -0.13 15.89
C GLU A 36 4.79 -0.39 14.87
N ASN A 37 5.02 0.56 13.96
CA ASN A 37 6.03 0.47 12.89
C ASN A 37 5.85 -0.66 11.84
N LEU A 38 4.78 -1.46 11.92
CA LEU A 38 4.55 -2.61 11.01
C LEU A 38 3.57 -2.35 9.85
N CYS A 39 3.28 -1.10 9.46
CA CYS A 39 2.29 -0.82 8.40
C CYS A 39 2.57 -1.55 7.06
N GLY A 40 3.82 -1.55 6.59
CA GLY A 40 4.20 -2.29 5.38
C GLY A 40 4.03 -3.81 5.53
N PRO A 41 4.63 -4.42 6.57
CA PRO A 41 4.47 -5.84 6.88
C PRO A 41 3.01 -6.28 7.06
N PHE A 42 2.19 -5.47 7.71
CA PHE A 42 0.75 -5.69 7.86
C PHE A 42 0.05 -5.74 6.49
N ALA A 43 0.31 -4.75 5.64
CA ALA A 43 -0.25 -4.71 4.29
C ALA A 43 0.14 -5.94 3.46
N ALA A 44 1.42 -6.31 3.49
CA ALA A 44 1.91 -7.47 2.76
C ALA A 44 1.38 -8.79 3.33
N ALA A 45 1.22 -8.93 4.64
CA ALA A 45 0.74 -10.16 5.27
C ALA A 45 -0.65 -10.58 4.77
N TYR A 46 -1.65 -9.69 4.83
CA TYR A 46 -2.98 -10.04 4.36
C TYR A 46 -3.06 -10.20 2.83
N ILE A 47 -2.24 -9.46 2.07
CA ILE A 47 -2.14 -9.65 0.61
C ILE A 47 -1.59 -11.04 0.30
N LEU A 48 -0.45 -11.41 0.90
CA LEU A 48 0.19 -12.72 0.70
C LEU A 48 -0.78 -13.86 1.03
N ARG A 49 -1.47 -13.80 2.18
CA ARG A 49 -2.46 -14.81 2.55
C ARG A 49 -3.67 -14.85 1.61
N GLY A 50 -4.15 -13.69 1.17
CA GLY A 50 -5.26 -13.59 0.21
C GLY A 50 -4.90 -14.14 -1.18
N LEU A 51 -3.61 -14.08 -1.54
CA LEU A 51 -3.04 -14.71 -2.73
C LEU A 51 -2.71 -16.20 -2.54
N GLY A 52 -2.88 -16.75 -1.33
CA GLY A 52 -2.69 -18.17 -1.01
C GLY A 52 -1.37 -18.52 -0.31
N PHE A 53 -0.50 -17.55 -0.06
CA PHE A 53 0.78 -17.72 0.65
C PHE A 53 0.57 -17.58 2.16
N ARG A 54 -0.01 -18.63 2.78
CA ARG A 54 -0.40 -18.62 4.20
C ARG A 54 0.70 -19.05 5.16
N GLU A 55 1.66 -19.83 4.67
CA GLU A 55 2.76 -20.37 5.45
C GLU A 55 4.05 -20.29 4.64
N HIS A 56 5.18 -20.06 5.30
CA HIS A 56 6.52 -20.14 4.69
C HIS A 56 7.52 -20.62 5.74
N ALA A 57 8.35 -21.61 5.37
CA ALA A 57 9.31 -22.27 6.27
C ALA A 57 8.69 -22.73 7.61
N GLY A 58 7.46 -23.23 7.59
CA GLY A 58 6.72 -23.68 8.79
C GLY A 58 6.15 -22.55 9.67
N ASN A 59 6.27 -21.29 9.27
CA ASN A 59 5.73 -20.14 9.99
C ASN A 59 4.44 -19.65 9.32
N PHE A 60 3.44 -19.30 10.12
CA PHE A 60 2.26 -18.57 9.63
C PHE A 60 2.67 -17.17 9.14
N VAL A 61 2.17 -16.77 7.98
CA VAL A 61 2.46 -15.47 7.37
C VAL A 61 1.57 -14.41 8.02
N ASP A 62 2.08 -13.74 9.06
CA ASP A 62 1.48 -12.55 9.67
C ASP A 62 2.43 -11.33 9.63
N GLN A 63 1.94 -10.17 10.06
CA GLN A 63 2.70 -8.92 10.07
C GLN A 63 4.08 -9.03 10.77
N GLU A 64 4.22 -9.86 11.81
CA GLU A 64 5.49 -9.99 12.52
C GLU A 64 6.49 -10.86 11.77
N TYR A 65 6.01 -11.93 11.13
CA TYR A 65 6.88 -12.77 10.30
C TYR A 65 7.36 -12.01 9.07
N VAL A 66 6.47 -11.25 8.43
CA VAL A 66 6.83 -10.35 7.33
C VAL A 66 7.81 -9.29 7.81
N ALA A 67 7.60 -8.69 9.00
CA ALA A 67 8.50 -7.68 9.56
C ALA A 67 9.90 -8.23 9.84
N TYR A 68 9.99 -9.46 10.34
CA TYR A 68 11.26 -10.16 10.55
C TYR A 68 12.05 -10.32 9.25
N LEU A 69 11.41 -10.84 8.20
CA LEU A 69 12.05 -11.00 6.89
C LEU A 69 12.36 -9.66 6.20
N ALA A 70 11.51 -8.65 6.43
CA ALA A 70 11.71 -7.29 5.93
C ALA A 70 12.76 -6.50 6.73
N ARG A 71 13.32 -7.08 7.80
CA ARG A 71 14.29 -6.45 8.71
C ARG A 71 13.77 -5.13 9.28
N THR A 72 12.47 -5.08 9.58
CA THR A 72 11.81 -3.92 10.17
C THR A 72 12.50 -3.49 11.45
N ARG A 73 12.66 -2.18 11.61
CA ARG A 73 13.24 -1.57 12.80
C ARG A 73 12.16 -1.10 13.76
N ILE A 74 12.32 -1.47 15.02
CA ILE A 74 11.44 -1.10 16.14
C ILE A 74 12.24 -0.32 17.18
N LYS A 75 11.54 0.29 18.13
CA LYS A 75 12.17 1.08 19.18
C LYS A 75 12.93 0.18 20.15
N THR A 76 14.09 0.64 20.61
CA THR A 76 14.86 -0.05 21.66
C THR A 76 14.02 -0.30 22.91
N GLY A 77 14.09 -1.54 23.41
CA GLY A 77 13.37 -2.01 24.58
C GLY A 77 12.04 -2.67 24.24
N GLU A 78 11.56 -2.59 22.99
CA GLU A 78 10.28 -3.15 22.56
C GLU A 78 10.38 -4.55 21.96
N GLY A 79 11.58 -5.11 21.79
CA GLY A 79 11.75 -6.45 21.20
C GLY A 79 10.90 -7.55 21.85
N HIS A 80 10.66 -7.45 23.16
CA HIS A 80 9.82 -8.40 23.91
C HIS A 80 8.33 -8.37 23.53
N LEU A 81 7.86 -7.35 22.81
CA LEU A 81 6.48 -7.24 22.31
C LEU A 81 6.25 -8.03 21.02
N TYR A 82 7.30 -8.61 20.45
CA TYR A 82 7.28 -9.31 19.17
C TYR A 82 7.72 -10.77 19.33
N ARG A 83 7.11 -11.65 18.53
CA ARG A 83 7.40 -13.09 18.49
C ARG A 83 8.74 -13.39 17.83
N TYR A 84 9.16 -12.56 16.87
CA TYR A 84 10.45 -12.69 16.19
C TYR A 84 11.40 -11.59 16.64
N SER A 85 12.71 -11.89 16.62
CA SER A 85 13.75 -10.90 16.91
C SER A 85 13.83 -9.87 15.79
N LEU A 86 13.17 -8.73 15.98
CA LEU A 86 13.28 -7.56 15.10
C LEU A 86 14.50 -6.71 15.47
N ILE A 87 14.94 -5.85 14.54
CA ILE A 87 16.08 -4.98 14.77
C ILE A 87 15.62 -3.80 15.62
N GLU A 88 16.29 -3.58 16.75
CA GLU A 88 16.02 -2.45 17.63
C GLU A 88 16.89 -1.25 17.26
N THR A 89 16.33 -0.04 17.30
CA THR A 89 17.05 1.23 17.12
C THR A 89 16.53 2.28 18.09
N SER A 90 17.45 3.13 18.57
CA SER A 90 17.11 4.32 19.37
C SER A 90 16.87 5.54 18.49
N SER A 91 17.15 5.45 17.19
CA SER A 91 17.03 6.53 16.22
C SER A 91 15.62 6.58 15.64
N PRO A 92 14.79 7.62 15.94
CA PRO A 92 13.41 7.66 15.46
C PRO A 92 13.28 7.72 13.93
N ILE A 93 14.29 8.27 13.24
CA ILE A 93 14.28 8.37 11.77
C ILE A 93 14.40 7.00 11.09
N GLU A 94 15.04 6.04 11.75
CA GLU A 94 15.28 4.69 11.24
C GLU A 94 14.12 3.72 11.47
N LEU A 95 13.13 4.09 12.29
CA LEU A 95 12.00 3.22 12.62
C LEU A 95 11.20 2.84 11.37
N GLY A 96 10.59 1.67 11.41
CA GLY A 96 9.72 1.18 10.35
C GLY A 96 10.40 0.25 9.36
N THR A 97 9.76 0.11 8.21
CA THR A 97 10.13 -0.86 7.18
C THR A 97 10.53 -0.14 5.90
N SER A 98 11.61 -0.58 5.28
CA SER A 98 12.06 -0.05 3.99
C SER A 98 11.29 -0.65 2.83
N ALA A 99 11.20 0.06 1.70
CA ALA A 99 10.63 -0.49 0.47
C ALA A 99 11.39 -1.74 -0.03
N LEU A 100 12.72 -1.74 0.10
CA LEU A 100 13.58 -2.88 -0.24
C LEU A 100 13.28 -4.10 0.63
N GLY A 101 13.17 -3.92 1.94
CA GLY A 101 12.88 -5.00 2.87
C GLY A 101 11.52 -5.61 2.63
N LEU A 102 10.51 -4.78 2.39
CA LEU A 102 9.17 -5.26 2.09
C LEU A 102 9.13 -6.04 0.77
N LYS A 103 9.78 -5.53 -0.29
CA LYS A 103 9.96 -6.26 -1.56
C LYS A 103 10.58 -7.65 -1.33
N ARG A 104 11.72 -7.71 -0.63
CA ARG A 104 12.43 -8.96 -0.36
C ARG A 104 11.60 -9.94 0.46
N ALA A 105 10.87 -9.47 1.47
CA ALA A 105 9.99 -10.32 2.26
C ALA A 105 8.88 -10.95 1.41
N ILE A 106 8.22 -10.18 0.55
CA ILE A 106 7.17 -10.67 -0.36
C ILE A 106 7.72 -11.76 -1.30
N GLU A 107 8.88 -11.50 -1.91
CA GLU A 107 9.52 -12.45 -2.83
C GLU A 107 10.02 -13.71 -2.11
N THR A 108 10.52 -13.56 -0.88
CA THR A 108 10.98 -14.69 -0.06
C THR A 108 9.82 -15.58 0.37
N ILE A 109 8.77 -15.00 0.96
CA ILE A 109 7.60 -15.74 1.46
C ILE A 109 6.89 -16.49 0.32
N SER A 110 6.92 -15.94 -0.88
CA SER A 110 6.31 -16.56 -2.05
C SER A 110 7.20 -17.58 -2.76
N ASP A 111 8.39 -17.89 -2.24
CA ASP A 111 9.41 -18.72 -2.90
C ASP A 111 9.71 -18.23 -4.33
N GLY A 112 9.72 -16.91 -4.54
CA GLY A 112 9.93 -16.27 -5.85
C GLY A 112 8.75 -16.38 -6.82
N LYS A 113 7.58 -16.90 -6.40
CA LYS A 113 6.37 -16.97 -7.23
C LYS A 113 5.70 -15.62 -7.44
N LEU A 114 5.96 -14.65 -6.57
CA LEU A 114 5.59 -13.25 -6.75
C LEU A 114 6.84 -12.41 -7.04
N SER A 115 6.65 -11.32 -7.78
CA SER A 115 7.61 -10.22 -7.88
C SER A 115 6.94 -8.93 -7.39
N ALA A 116 7.69 -8.11 -6.68
CA ALA A 116 7.25 -6.77 -6.28
C ALA A 116 8.04 -5.71 -7.04
N VAL A 117 7.45 -5.19 -8.13
CA VAL A 117 8.03 -4.19 -9.02
C VAL A 117 7.87 -2.80 -8.40
N PRO A 118 8.96 -2.09 -8.04
CA PRO A 118 8.86 -0.79 -7.42
C PRO A 118 8.67 0.30 -8.48
N VAL A 119 7.67 1.17 -8.29
CA VAL A 119 7.45 2.37 -9.08
C VAL A 119 7.76 3.58 -8.20
N LYS A 120 8.83 4.30 -8.51
CA LYS A 120 9.24 5.49 -7.75
C LYS A 120 8.40 6.69 -8.17
N THR A 121 7.80 7.38 -7.19
CA THR A 121 6.89 8.53 -7.45
C THR A 121 7.47 9.85 -6.98
N SER A 122 8.45 9.80 -6.08
CA SER A 122 9.24 10.97 -5.69
C SER A 122 10.69 10.60 -5.45
N ASP A 123 11.58 11.55 -5.69
CA ASP A 123 13.02 11.42 -5.55
C ASP A 123 13.56 12.63 -4.79
N ARG A 124 14.49 12.41 -3.85
CA ARG A 124 15.00 13.50 -3.02
C ARG A 124 15.77 14.54 -3.83
N ALA A 125 16.43 14.15 -4.91
CA ALA A 125 17.24 15.03 -5.75
C ALA A 125 16.40 15.73 -6.83
N SER A 126 15.51 15.00 -7.51
CA SER A 126 14.70 15.55 -8.61
C SER A 126 13.28 15.98 -8.22
N GLY A 127 12.85 15.71 -6.98
CA GLY A 127 11.52 16.05 -6.48
C GLY A 127 10.42 15.10 -6.99
N THR A 128 9.24 15.67 -7.25
CA THR A 128 8.07 14.96 -7.76
C THR A 128 8.32 14.34 -9.14
N LEU A 129 8.15 13.03 -9.25
CA LEU A 129 8.22 12.31 -10.53
C LEU A 129 6.84 12.03 -11.13
N LEU A 130 5.81 11.92 -10.28
CA LEU A 130 4.45 11.56 -10.70
C LEU A 130 3.55 12.82 -10.82
N LYS A 131 3.07 13.12 -12.03
CA LYS A 131 2.08 14.18 -12.27
C LYS A 131 0.67 13.59 -12.39
N GLY A 132 -0.36 14.43 -12.37
CA GLY A 132 -1.76 13.97 -12.47
C GLY A 132 -2.01 13.06 -13.68
N LYS A 133 -1.63 13.50 -14.89
CA LYS A 133 -1.73 12.66 -16.10
C LYS A 133 -0.97 11.33 -16.02
N ASP A 134 0.07 11.25 -15.20
CA ASP A 134 0.89 10.05 -15.05
C ASP A 134 0.20 9.06 -14.10
N LEU A 135 -0.40 9.57 -13.01
CA LEU A 135 -1.23 8.75 -12.11
C LEU A 135 -2.50 8.24 -12.82
N GLU A 136 -3.11 9.04 -13.69
CA GLU A 136 -4.25 8.61 -14.51
C GLU A 136 -3.87 7.44 -15.42
N ARG A 137 -2.71 7.51 -16.09
CA ARG A 137 -2.18 6.39 -16.89
C ARG A 137 -1.92 5.14 -16.05
N LEU A 138 -1.35 5.28 -14.84
CA LEU A 138 -1.17 4.15 -13.92
C LEU A 138 -2.49 3.50 -13.52
N VAL A 139 -3.47 4.32 -13.14
CA VAL A 139 -4.79 3.82 -12.71
C VAL A 139 -5.46 3.06 -13.85
N ASN A 140 -5.47 3.61 -15.06
CA ASN A 140 -6.03 2.95 -16.23
C ASN A 140 -5.31 1.63 -16.52
N TYR A 141 -3.97 1.61 -16.49
CA TYR A 141 -3.19 0.39 -16.68
C TYR A 141 -3.53 -0.69 -15.63
N PHE A 142 -3.56 -0.34 -14.35
CA PHE A 142 -3.88 -1.30 -13.29
C PHE A 142 -5.33 -1.76 -13.33
N ALA A 143 -6.26 -0.89 -13.73
CA ALA A 143 -7.66 -1.24 -13.87
C ALA A 143 -7.91 -2.20 -15.04
N ASP A 144 -7.16 -2.07 -16.14
CA ASP A 144 -7.30 -2.92 -17.31
C ASP A 144 -6.54 -4.25 -17.18
N PHE A 145 -5.30 -4.23 -16.65
CA PHE A 145 -4.52 -5.45 -16.45
C PHE A 145 -4.99 -6.25 -15.23
N ASN A 146 -5.41 -5.57 -14.16
CA ASN A 146 -5.98 -6.00 -12.87
C ASN A 146 -5.35 -7.18 -12.10
N LYS A 147 -4.43 -7.94 -12.68
CA LYS A 147 -3.68 -9.04 -12.07
C LYS A 147 -2.49 -8.55 -11.23
N VAL A 148 -2.70 -7.45 -10.50
CA VAL A 148 -1.71 -6.79 -9.65
C VAL A 148 -2.29 -6.58 -8.26
N GLN A 149 -1.45 -6.51 -7.25
CA GLN A 149 -1.79 -5.89 -5.97
C GLN A 149 -0.87 -4.69 -5.75
N LEU A 150 -1.36 -3.67 -5.05
CA LEU A 150 -0.62 -2.44 -4.86
C LEU A 150 -0.42 -2.18 -3.37
N ILE A 151 0.82 -1.93 -2.97
CA ILE A 151 1.15 -1.30 -1.70
C ILE A 151 1.70 0.09 -2.00
N LEU A 152 1.02 1.12 -1.50
CA LEU A 152 1.38 2.52 -1.68
C LEU A 152 2.20 2.99 -0.49
N ASN A 153 3.30 3.71 -0.71
CA ASN A 153 4.01 4.43 0.34
C ASN A 153 3.79 5.94 0.19
N LEU A 154 2.93 6.48 1.05
CA LEU A 154 2.44 7.86 0.93
C LEU A 154 2.66 8.66 2.22
N ASN A 155 2.54 9.98 2.12
CA ASN A 155 2.43 10.87 3.28
C ASN A 155 0.97 11.06 3.67
N THR A 156 0.61 10.71 4.90
CA THR A 156 -0.78 10.73 5.42
C THR A 156 -1.41 12.11 5.49
N LYS A 157 -0.65 13.21 5.40
CA LYS A 157 -1.20 14.57 5.46
C LYS A 157 -2.16 14.91 4.30
N TYR A 158 -2.08 14.16 3.21
CA TYR A 158 -2.97 14.31 2.07
C TYR A 158 -4.25 13.46 2.17
N MET A 159 -4.24 12.49 3.08
CA MET A 159 -5.35 11.57 3.27
C MET A 159 -6.47 12.25 4.05
N LEU A 160 -7.69 12.08 3.57
CA LEU A 160 -8.89 12.56 4.24
C LEU A 160 -9.36 11.51 5.24
N PHE A 161 -9.91 11.96 6.36
CA PHE A 161 -10.57 11.08 7.31
C PHE A 161 -11.75 11.77 7.98
N GLY A 162 -12.61 10.98 8.60
CA GLY A 162 -13.73 11.46 9.37
C GLY A 162 -14.93 10.53 9.29
N PRO A 163 -15.99 10.80 10.06
CA PRO A 163 -17.26 10.12 9.92
C PRO A 163 -17.77 10.22 8.48
N GLU A 164 -18.37 9.15 7.99
CA GLU A 164 -18.97 9.08 6.64
C GLU A 164 -18.00 9.37 5.48
N LEU A 165 -16.68 9.26 5.68
CA LEU A 165 -15.65 9.56 4.67
C LEU A 165 -16.01 9.04 3.28
N ASN A 166 -16.31 7.74 3.18
CA ASN A 166 -16.60 7.07 1.91
C ASN A 166 -17.78 7.72 1.18
N ARG A 167 -18.90 7.93 1.90
CA ARG A 167 -20.10 8.57 1.36
C ARG A 167 -19.80 10.00 0.89
N LYS A 168 -19.09 10.77 1.71
CA LYS A 168 -18.74 12.17 1.47
C LYS A 168 -17.80 12.34 0.28
N VAL A 169 -16.80 11.48 0.16
CA VAL A 169 -15.88 11.48 -0.99
C VAL A 169 -16.62 11.11 -2.27
N ILE A 170 -17.44 10.05 -2.25
CA ILE A 170 -18.25 9.65 -3.42
C ILE A 170 -19.21 10.78 -3.84
N SER A 171 -19.85 11.47 -2.89
CA SER A 171 -20.77 12.58 -3.17
C SER A 171 -20.07 13.91 -3.46
N GLN A 172 -18.73 13.96 -3.41
CA GLN A 172 -17.91 15.17 -3.54
C GLN A 172 -18.20 16.25 -2.48
N ASP A 173 -18.77 15.86 -1.34
CA ASP A 173 -18.95 16.74 -0.18
C ASP A 173 -17.80 16.55 0.80
N LEU A 174 -16.71 17.30 0.60
CA LEU A 174 -15.52 17.18 1.44
C LEU A 174 -15.61 18.00 2.74
N GLN A 175 -16.74 18.66 3.03
CA GLN A 175 -16.86 19.51 4.20
C GLN A 175 -16.80 18.70 5.51
N GLY A 176 -16.05 19.20 6.48
CA GLY A 176 -15.88 18.57 7.79
C GLY A 176 -15.00 17.33 7.82
N LEU A 177 -14.41 16.93 6.67
CA LEU A 177 -13.34 15.94 6.64
C LEU A 177 -12.04 16.55 7.18
N GLN A 178 -11.23 15.72 7.83
CA GLN A 178 -10.00 16.10 8.50
C GLN A 178 -8.78 15.52 7.78
N ARG A 179 -7.59 16.04 8.09
CA ARG A 179 -6.28 15.60 7.55
C ARG A 179 -5.35 15.18 8.67
N ARG A 180 -4.60 14.10 8.47
CA ARG A 180 -3.82 13.46 9.55
C ARG A 180 -2.52 14.22 9.77
N GLU A 181 -1.95 14.02 10.95
CA GLU A 181 -0.55 14.33 11.18
C GLU A 181 0.33 13.68 10.09
N PRO A 182 1.33 14.41 9.58
CA PRO A 182 2.16 13.96 8.47
C PRO A 182 3.08 12.83 8.93
N VAL A 183 2.86 11.63 8.41
CA VAL A 183 3.78 10.50 8.55
C VAL A 183 3.88 9.74 7.24
N GLY A 184 5.04 9.11 7.01
CA GLY A 184 5.18 8.11 5.96
C GLY A 184 4.40 6.84 6.34
N HIS A 185 3.60 6.32 5.42
CA HIS A 185 2.72 5.19 5.71
C HIS A 185 2.61 4.25 4.51
N PHE A 186 2.53 2.95 4.78
CA PHE A 186 2.22 1.93 3.78
C PHE A 186 0.77 1.50 3.93
N VAL A 187 0.03 1.49 2.82
CA VAL A 187 -1.36 1.04 2.72
C VAL A 187 -1.53 0.20 1.46
N SER A 188 -2.56 -0.66 1.38
CA SER A 188 -2.85 -1.34 0.11
C SER A 188 -4.03 -0.71 -0.63
N CYS A 189 -4.03 -0.86 -1.96
CA CYS A 189 -5.16 -0.49 -2.80
C CYS A 189 -5.97 -1.73 -3.18
N ALA A 190 -7.29 -1.69 -3.01
CA ALA A 190 -8.21 -2.72 -3.47
C ALA A 190 -8.67 -2.50 -4.92
N GLY A 191 -8.55 -1.27 -5.43
CA GLY A 191 -9.01 -0.90 -6.77
C GLY A 191 -9.49 0.54 -6.82
N PHE A 192 -10.34 0.81 -7.80
CA PHE A 192 -10.72 2.17 -8.19
C PHE A 192 -12.22 2.32 -8.36
N LEU A 193 -12.74 3.50 -8.04
CA LEU A 193 -14.11 3.91 -8.32
C LEU A 193 -14.10 5.01 -9.37
N TYR A 194 -14.89 4.83 -10.43
CA TYR A 194 -15.03 5.78 -11.52
C TYR A 194 -16.41 6.41 -11.45
N GLY A 195 -16.45 7.70 -11.10
CA GLY A 195 -17.66 8.52 -11.16
C GLY A 195 -17.39 9.77 -11.98
N LYS A 196 -17.78 10.93 -11.45
CA LYS A 196 -17.30 12.22 -11.95
C LYS A 196 -15.78 12.36 -11.87
N GLU A 197 -15.20 11.72 -10.85
CA GLU A 197 -13.76 11.68 -10.59
C GLU A 197 -13.35 10.24 -10.27
N VAL A 198 -12.07 9.95 -10.45
CA VAL A 198 -11.47 8.67 -10.04
C VAL A 198 -11.16 8.71 -8.55
N HIS A 199 -11.49 7.63 -7.85
CA HIS A 199 -11.17 7.46 -6.43
C HIS A 199 -10.45 6.13 -6.19
N PHE A 200 -9.59 6.10 -5.17
CA PHE A 200 -8.88 4.91 -4.75
C PHE A 200 -9.58 4.27 -3.57
N VAL A 201 -9.66 2.95 -3.57
CA VAL A 201 -10.13 2.16 -2.43
C VAL A 201 -8.91 1.70 -1.64
N ILE A 202 -8.69 2.27 -0.48
CA ILE A 202 -7.52 2.06 0.37
C ILE A 202 -7.88 1.16 1.55
N ARG A 203 -7.15 0.05 1.73
CA ARG A 203 -7.20 -0.74 2.95
C ARG A 203 -6.19 -0.17 3.93
N GLU A 204 -6.69 0.62 4.87
CA GLU A 204 -5.87 1.29 5.89
C GLU A 204 -5.38 0.27 6.92
N THR A 205 -4.13 0.39 7.37
CA THR A 205 -3.54 -0.59 8.31
C THR A 205 -3.95 -0.34 9.75
N TYR A 206 -4.34 0.89 10.11
CA TYR A 206 -4.97 1.18 11.40
C TYR A 206 -6.46 0.81 11.35
N ARG A 207 -6.86 -0.16 12.17
CA ARG A 207 -8.21 -0.76 12.08
C ARG A 207 -9.33 0.25 12.29
N ARG A 208 -9.09 1.26 13.14
CA ARG A 208 -10.04 2.35 13.41
C ARG A 208 -10.51 3.11 12.16
N TYR A 209 -9.74 3.06 11.08
CA TYR A 209 -10.06 3.74 9.83
C TYR A 209 -10.66 2.80 8.76
N GLY A 210 -10.34 1.50 8.83
CA GLY A 210 -10.92 0.49 7.93
C GLY A 210 -10.60 0.72 6.45
N VAL A 211 -11.53 0.34 5.58
CA VAL A 211 -11.42 0.61 4.13
C VAL A 211 -11.94 2.01 3.81
N GLN A 212 -11.09 2.82 3.20
CA GLN A 212 -11.34 4.22 2.89
C GLN A 212 -11.39 4.48 1.39
N ILE A 213 -12.29 5.36 0.95
CA ILE A 213 -12.28 5.91 -0.40
C ILE A 213 -11.56 7.25 -0.37
N GLN A 214 -10.53 7.40 -1.19
CA GLN A 214 -9.70 8.59 -1.24
C GLN A 214 -9.75 9.25 -2.62
N PRO A 215 -9.85 10.60 -2.70
CA PRO A 215 -9.76 11.32 -3.95
C PRO A 215 -8.42 11.09 -4.66
N PHE A 216 -8.46 11.16 -6.00
CA PHE A 216 -7.27 11.11 -6.85
C PHE A 216 -6.16 12.06 -6.37
N GLU A 217 -6.49 13.33 -6.13
CA GLU A 217 -5.55 14.36 -5.69
C GLU A 217 -4.93 14.08 -4.31
N SER A 218 -5.68 13.43 -3.41
CA SER A 218 -5.15 12.99 -2.11
C SER A 218 -4.06 11.93 -2.28
N ILE A 219 -4.28 10.97 -3.18
CA ILE A 219 -3.29 9.93 -3.47
C ILE A 219 -2.09 10.48 -4.24
N LEU A 220 -2.32 11.36 -5.21
CA LEU A 220 -1.24 12.04 -5.95
C LEU A 220 -0.32 12.82 -5.01
N GLY A 221 -0.90 13.67 -4.14
CA GLY A 221 -0.15 14.42 -3.15
C GLY A 221 0.58 13.51 -2.16
N GLY A 222 -0.10 12.46 -1.71
CA GLY A 222 0.46 11.46 -0.79
C GLY A 222 1.69 10.74 -1.36
N LEU A 223 1.62 10.26 -2.60
CA LEU A 223 2.71 9.54 -3.27
C LEU A 223 3.89 10.43 -3.63
N ASN A 224 3.65 11.70 -3.92
CA ASN A 224 4.71 12.65 -4.28
C ASN A 224 5.56 13.12 -3.11
N ARG A 225 5.09 12.92 -1.87
CA ARG A 225 5.82 13.16 -0.61
C ARG A 225 6.70 14.41 -0.59
N ASP A 226 6.31 15.41 0.18
CA ASP A 226 7.07 16.64 0.39
C ASP A 226 7.68 16.74 1.80
N ASP A 227 7.92 15.58 2.44
CA ASP A 227 8.49 15.48 3.79
C ASP A 227 9.99 15.13 3.79
N GLY A 228 10.67 15.30 2.65
CA GLY A 228 12.10 15.01 2.48
C GLY A 228 12.43 13.52 2.33
N ARG A 229 11.41 12.64 2.35
CA ARG A 229 11.53 11.19 2.10
C ARG A 229 10.93 10.84 0.75
N GLU A 230 11.45 9.79 0.13
CA GLU A 230 10.98 9.30 -1.16
C GLU A 230 9.78 8.37 -1.00
N GLY A 231 9.00 8.24 -2.07
CA GLY A 231 7.73 7.51 -2.10
C GLY A 231 7.60 6.68 -3.36
N GLY A 232 6.62 5.79 -3.33
CA GLY A 232 6.38 4.91 -4.45
C GLY A 232 5.26 3.91 -4.23
N ILE A 233 5.16 3.01 -5.19
CA ILE A 233 4.19 1.92 -5.23
C ILE A 233 4.97 0.62 -5.40
N LEU A 234 4.72 -0.38 -4.55
CA LEU A 234 5.11 -1.75 -4.84
C LEU A 234 3.96 -2.42 -5.60
N VAL A 235 4.22 -2.73 -6.87
CA VAL A 235 3.30 -3.47 -7.74
C VAL A 235 3.62 -4.95 -7.60
N ILE A 236 2.77 -5.68 -6.89
CA ILE A 236 2.93 -7.11 -6.63
C ILE A 236 2.22 -7.89 -7.73
N VAL A 237 2.95 -8.75 -8.42
CA VAL A 237 2.44 -9.59 -9.51
C VAL A 237 2.93 -11.01 -9.38
N SER A 238 2.24 -11.95 -10.01
CA SER A 238 2.82 -13.28 -10.26
C SER A 238 4.08 -13.12 -11.10
N ARG A 239 5.11 -13.92 -10.79
CA ARG A 239 6.43 -13.83 -11.44
C ARG A 239 6.36 -13.92 -12.97
N GLU A 240 5.39 -14.67 -13.50
CA GLU A 240 5.12 -14.77 -14.95
C GLU A 240 4.76 -13.43 -15.63
N TYR A 241 4.25 -12.45 -14.88
CA TYR A 241 3.87 -11.13 -15.40
C TYR A 241 4.91 -10.05 -15.16
N GLU A 242 5.98 -10.32 -14.41
CA GLU A 242 6.99 -9.33 -14.04
C GLU A 242 7.56 -8.62 -15.29
N GLU A 243 8.07 -9.39 -16.25
CA GLU A 243 8.69 -8.83 -17.46
C GLU A 243 7.71 -7.96 -18.26
N LYS A 244 6.45 -8.41 -18.38
CA LYS A 244 5.40 -7.65 -19.06
C LYS A 244 5.12 -6.33 -18.33
N VAL A 245 4.89 -6.39 -17.02
CA VAL A 245 4.56 -5.21 -16.21
C VAL A 245 5.71 -4.22 -16.19
N THR A 246 6.95 -4.69 -16.05
CA THR A 246 8.15 -3.85 -16.13
C THR A 246 8.23 -3.13 -17.46
N LYS A 247 8.16 -3.86 -18.59
CA LYS A 247 8.23 -3.26 -19.94
C LYS A 247 7.10 -2.29 -20.21
N ASP A 248 5.88 -2.62 -19.80
CA ASP A 248 4.73 -1.75 -20.00
C ASP A 248 4.89 -0.46 -19.19
N LEU A 249 5.28 -0.52 -17.92
CA LEU A 249 5.49 0.67 -17.09
C LEU A 249 6.67 1.53 -17.56
N GLU A 250 7.77 0.92 -17.99
CA GLU A 250 8.91 1.66 -18.57
C GLU A 250 8.50 2.37 -19.87
N ARG A 251 7.72 1.71 -20.74
CA ARG A 251 7.19 2.32 -21.97
C ARG A 251 6.30 3.52 -21.68
N GLU A 252 5.54 3.50 -20.59
CA GLU A 252 4.72 4.62 -20.11
C GLU A 252 5.55 5.73 -19.43
N GLY A 253 6.87 5.53 -19.29
CA GLY A 253 7.82 6.51 -18.77
C GLY A 253 7.99 6.49 -17.24
N PHE A 254 7.54 5.44 -16.56
CA PHE A 254 7.70 5.33 -15.11
C PHE A 254 9.11 4.89 -14.72
N LEU A 255 9.63 5.48 -13.64
CA LEU A 255 10.92 5.09 -13.07
C LEU A 255 10.75 3.86 -12.17
N LEU A 256 11.30 2.72 -12.63
CA LEU A 256 11.24 1.46 -11.89
C LEU A 256 12.48 1.28 -11.01
N SER A 257 12.49 1.97 -9.88
CA SER A 257 13.55 1.86 -8.90
C SER A 257 12.99 1.84 -7.48
N LEU A 258 13.74 1.22 -6.57
CA LEU A 258 13.47 1.37 -5.14
C LEU A 258 13.61 2.84 -4.72
N TRP A 259 12.96 3.18 -3.62
CA TRP A 259 13.00 4.51 -3.01
C TRP A 259 13.45 4.44 -1.56
N ASP A 260 14.07 5.52 -1.08
CA ASP A 260 14.48 5.70 0.30
C ASP A 260 13.38 6.43 1.09
N ASN A 261 12.54 5.63 1.76
CA ASN A 261 11.52 6.13 2.68
C ASN A 261 12.08 6.45 4.08
N GLY A 262 13.40 6.48 4.28
CA GLY A 262 14.09 6.82 5.52
C GLY A 262 14.34 5.65 6.48
N SER A 263 13.71 4.50 6.26
CA SER A 263 13.95 3.28 7.06
C SER A 263 15.05 2.44 6.40
N PRO A 264 16.13 2.06 7.12
CA PRO A 264 17.21 1.22 6.57
C PRO A 264 16.78 -0.22 6.29
N PHE A 265 17.55 -0.92 5.44
CA PHE A 265 17.47 -2.38 5.22
C PHE A 265 18.81 -3.07 5.46
#